data_AF-A0A4R7NX44-F1
#
_entry.id   AF-A0A4R7NX44-F1
#
_cell.length_a   1.000
_cell.length_b   1.000
_cell.length_c   1.000
_cell.angle_alpha   90.00
_cell.angle_beta   90.00
_cell.angle_gamma   90.00
#
_symmetry.space_group_name_H-M   'P 1'
#
loop_
_entity.id
_entity.type
_entity.pdbx_description
1 polymer ?
#
loop_
_entity_poly.entity_id
_entity_poly.type
_entity_poly.pdbx_seq_one_letter_code
_entity_poly.pdbx_strand_id
1 'polypeptide(L)'
;MAQRSFKAAGLAAMGVTGTLAFAAPALAQQDTEAMQRQLDALRAQVERMEQQLNAQQSTASADSEQATSSTRDLAQENRSLIESIQDSQFSGTLQLKGVYNDWDQVDKDTAGDMDFGKFVLGVDGQHDDFLYSFEYRFYDGYQFLKKGWLGYQATDNDTVKVGLVQTPFGNMDYGYLGWYGTLPYLAGFNDNQNAGIKWDHSQGAWDTSLAFFKSDQLGNSNEHYGANAIGGTTDATYEDNGDIDTRGNQGNTEENQVAARVAYTFGQGTDYTTEINVSAKGGQLYNNQTNESGSNWQAAVGLNGSYGNWYTLLQATAYEYDAENPAESESGISDNVLQVGAFGFNYLIPAKGQTYSASLAYSMDVNWGDIDNLYFYNDFSYISPADDYSPVNGGFGDVDDPMLNDLGMKVTAGPYYAWFSVVANKNALGYFGSPTDGDWHTSLQTNFGFNF
;
A
#
# COMPACT_ATOMS: atom_id res chain seq x y z
N MET A 1 16.75 54.46 -12.23
CA MET A 1 15.96 55.58 -12.78
C MET A 1 14.86 54.98 -13.64
N ALA A 2 13.60 55.34 -13.38
CA ALA A 2 12.39 55.10 -14.18
C ALA A 2 11.78 53.67 -14.27
N GLN A 3 10.60 53.55 -13.65
CA GLN A 3 9.55 52.54 -13.83
C GLN A 3 8.83 52.64 -15.19
N ARG A 4 8.24 51.52 -15.68
CA ARG A 4 6.89 51.38 -16.30
C ARG A 4 6.53 49.87 -16.24
N SER A 5 5.54 49.34 -15.50
CA SER A 5 4.06 49.48 -15.51
C SER A 5 3.40 49.10 -16.84
N PHE A 6 2.62 48.01 -16.84
CA PHE A 6 1.25 47.94 -17.39
C PHE A 6 0.52 46.61 -17.08
N LYS A 7 -0.70 46.74 -16.49
CA LYS A 7 -2.00 46.02 -16.71
C LYS A 7 -2.02 44.47 -16.66
N ALA A 8 -3.05 43.77 -16.17
CA ALA A 8 -4.49 44.00 -15.91
C ALA A 8 -4.92 43.05 -14.75
N ALA A 9 -6.14 42.86 -14.25
CA ALA A 9 -7.51 43.30 -14.51
C ALA A 9 -8.27 43.11 -13.18
N GLY A 10 -9.34 43.87 -12.95
CA GLY A 10 -10.22 43.67 -11.78
C GLY A 10 -11.45 42.83 -12.13
N LEU A 11 -11.95 42.07 -11.15
CA LEU A 11 -13.36 42.09 -10.75
C LEU A 11 -13.58 41.37 -9.41
N ALA A 12 -14.15 42.14 -8.49
CA ALA A 12 -14.88 41.86 -7.24
C ALA A 12 -15.00 40.42 -6.68
N ALA A 13 -14.74 40.27 -5.37
CA ALA A 13 -15.77 40.00 -4.37
C ALA A 13 -15.19 40.09 -2.93
N MET A 14 -16.03 40.54 -2.00
CA MET A 14 -15.74 40.85 -0.60
C MET A 14 -15.48 39.60 0.25
N GLY A 15 -14.54 39.70 1.20
CA GLY A 15 -14.41 38.75 2.31
C GLY A 15 -13.24 39.13 3.21
N VAL A 16 -13.54 39.70 4.37
CA VAL A 16 -12.57 40.26 5.33
C VAL A 16 -11.85 39.13 6.07
N THR A 17 -10.55 38.98 5.85
CA THR A 17 -9.63 38.20 6.69
C THR A 17 -8.50 39.11 7.19
N GLY A 18 -8.46 39.30 8.51
CA GLY A 18 -7.37 40.00 9.20
C GLY A 18 -6.19 39.07 9.40
N THR A 19 -5.10 39.41 8.71
CA THR A 19 -3.73 38.87 8.79
C THR A 19 -3.10 38.95 10.18
N LEU A 20 -2.27 37.98 10.55
CA LEU A 20 -1.08 38.21 11.38
C LEU A 20 0.08 37.33 10.91
N ALA A 21 1.22 37.98 10.69
CA ALA A 21 2.49 37.42 10.25
C ALA A 21 3.52 37.50 11.40
N PHE A 22 4.26 36.40 11.55
CA PHE A 22 5.61 36.18 12.10
C PHE A 22 6.15 37.01 13.29
N ALA A 23 6.57 36.32 14.36
CA ALA A 23 7.98 36.14 14.73
C ALA A 23 8.13 35.43 16.12
N ALA A 24 8.93 34.37 16.17
CA ALA A 24 9.62 33.90 17.38
C ALA A 24 11.06 34.52 17.36
N PRO A 25 11.87 34.54 18.46
CA PRO A 25 11.86 33.62 19.60
C PRO A 25 12.19 34.23 20.99
N ALA A 26 12.17 33.34 21.99
CA ALA A 26 12.85 33.39 23.30
C ALA A 26 12.24 34.23 24.43
N LEU A 27 11.62 33.55 25.39
CA LEU A 27 12.17 33.31 26.74
C LEU A 27 11.06 32.74 27.64
N ALA A 28 11.23 31.47 28.00
CA ALA A 28 10.39 30.76 28.95
C ALA A 28 10.66 31.27 30.37
N GLN A 29 9.82 32.19 30.87
CA GLN A 29 9.59 32.41 32.31
C GLN A 29 8.51 33.48 32.57
N GLN A 30 7.31 33.30 32.02
CA GLN A 30 6.13 34.07 32.44
C GLN A 30 4.90 33.34 31.93
N ASP A 31 4.29 32.47 32.76
CA ASP A 31 2.83 32.44 32.95
C ASP A 31 2.28 31.31 33.84
N THR A 32 3.01 30.92 34.89
CA THR A 32 2.43 30.05 35.94
C THR A 32 1.18 30.68 36.58
N GLU A 33 1.14 32.01 36.71
CA GLU A 33 -0.01 32.73 37.26
C GLU A 33 -1.19 32.91 36.29
N ALA A 34 -0.97 32.97 34.97
CA ALA A 34 -2.09 32.96 34.01
C ALA A 34 -2.66 31.56 33.85
N MET A 35 -1.82 30.52 33.92
CA MET A 35 -2.25 29.13 33.87
C MET A 35 -3.03 28.73 35.14
N GLN A 36 -2.65 29.25 36.32
CA GLN A 36 -3.42 29.09 37.56
C GLN A 36 -4.80 29.76 37.45
N ARG A 37 -4.86 30.98 36.89
CA ARG A 37 -6.12 31.70 36.67
C ARG A 37 -7.03 31.01 35.65
N GLN A 38 -6.46 30.39 34.61
CA GLN A 38 -7.21 29.55 33.68
C GLN A 38 -7.77 28.30 34.35
N LEU A 39 -7.00 27.63 35.22
CA LEU A 39 -7.45 26.46 35.96
C LEU A 39 -8.58 26.79 36.96
N ASP A 40 -8.50 27.93 37.65
CA ASP A 40 -9.56 28.38 38.56
C ASP A 40 -10.83 28.80 37.79
N ALA A 41 -10.67 29.42 36.62
CA ALA A 41 -11.80 29.75 35.74
C ALA A 41 -12.47 28.48 35.18
N LEU A 42 -11.68 27.46 34.82
CA LEU A 42 -12.18 26.18 34.34
C LEU A 42 -12.91 25.42 35.45
N ARG A 43 -12.37 25.42 36.68
CA ARG A 43 -13.04 24.84 37.85
C ARG A 43 -14.37 25.51 38.15
N ALA A 44 -14.41 26.84 38.14
CA ALA A 44 -15.65 27.60 38.32
C ALA A 44 -16.65 27.42 37.16
N GLN A 45 -16.18 27.04 35.97
CA GLN A 45 -17.05 26.69 34.84
C GLN A 45 -17.61 25.27 34.99
N VAL A 46 -16.79 24.32 35.46
CA VAL A 46 -17.22 22.95 35.79
C VAL A 46 -18.24 22.96 36.92
N GLU A 47 -18.02 23.70 38.01
CA GLU A 47 -18.99 23.81 39.12
C GLU A 47 -20.32 24.42 38.67
N ARG A 48 -20.29 25.40 37.76
CA ARG A 48 -21.52 25.98 37.17
C ARG A 48 -22.23 25.00 36.25
N MET A 49 -21.48 24.20 35.49
CA MET A 49 -22.03 23.13 34.66
C MET A 49 -22.66 22.03 35.53
N GLU A 50 -22.02 21.64 36.63
CA GLU A 50 -22.55 20.68 37.59
C GLU A 50 -23.82 21.21 38.29
N GLN A 51 -23.86 22.49 38.65
CA GLN A 51 -25.07 23.12 39.20
C GLN A 51 -26.19 23.21 38.15
N GLN A 52 -25.87 23.47 36.88
CA GLN A 52 -26.85 23.43 35.78
C GLN A 52 -27.34 22.00 35.49
N LEU A 53 -26.46 21.00 35.57
CA LEU A 53 -26.82 19.58 35.45
C LEU A 53 -27.72 19.14 36.62
N ASN A 54 -27.39 19.52 37.85
CA ASN A 54 -28.20 19.20 39.03
C ASN A 54 -29.56 19.93 39.02
N ALA A 55 -29.63 21.13 38.46
CA ALA A 55 -30.88 21.85 38.24
C ALA A 55 -31.73 21.24 37.10
N GLN A 56 -31.10 20.67 36.06
CA GLN A 56 -31.79 19.89 35.02
C GLN A 56 -32.23 18.50 35.52
N GLN A 57 -31.48 17.86 36.42
CA GLN A 57 -31.82 16.56 37.02
C GLN A 57 -33.03 16.62 37.97
N SER A 58 -33.38 17.80 38.50
CA SER A 58 -34.53 17.98 39.40
C SER A 58 -35.87 18.23 38.68
N THR A 59 -35.89 18.24 37.34
CA THR A 59 -37.12 18.40 36.53
C THR A 59 -37.45 17.24 35.58
N ALA A 60 -36.68 16.15 35.57
CA ALA A 60 -36.90 15.00 34.68
C ALA A 60 -36.79 13.64 35.40
N SER A 61 -37.70 13.39 36.34
CA SER A 61 -37.71 12.18 37.19
C SER A 61 -38.58 11.02 36.66
N ALA A 62 -38.55 10.76 35.34
CA ALA A 62 -39.14 9.56 34.75
C ALA A 62 -38.36 9.04 33.52
N ASP A 63 -37.78 9.92 32.70
CA ASP A 63 -36.95 9.53 31.54
C ASP A 63 -35.49 9.20 31.90
N SER A 64 -35.04 9.59 33.09
CA SER A 64 -33.65 9.43 33.52
C SER A 64 -33.29 8.00 33.95
N GLU A 65 -34.23 7.20 34.47
CA GLU A 65 -33.92 5.81 34.84
C GLU A 65 -33.70 4.91 33.61
N GLN A 66 -34.47 5.11 32.53
CA GLN A 66 -34.31 4.40 31.25
C GLN A 66 -33.07 4.84 30.47
N ALA A 67 -32.75 6.14 30.47
CA ALA A 67 -31.53 6.64 29.84
C ALA A 67 -30.26 6.20 30.60
N THR A 68 -30.32 6.12 31.93
CA THR A 68 -29.19 5.69 32.75
C THR A 68 -29.01 4.17 32.76
N SER A 69 -30.09 3.36 32.62
CA SER A 69 -29.96 1.92 32.38
C SER A 69 -29.36 1.65 31.00
N SER A 70 -29.90 2.26 29.94
CA SER A 70 -29.37 2.13 28.57
C SER A 70 -27.90 2.55 28.46
N THR A 71 -27.50 3.63 29.13
CA THR A 71 -26.09 4.08 29.14
C THR A 71 -25.18 3.12 29.91
N ARG A 72 -25.66 2.51 31.01
CA ARG A 72 -24.89 1.51 31.77
C ARG A 72 -24.81 0.18 31.02
N ASP A 73 -25.87 -0.23 30.35
CA ASP A 73 -25.92 -1.42 29.52
C ASP A 73 -24.94 -1.29 28.35
N LEU A 74 -24.95 -0.15 27.64
CA LEU A 74 -23.96 0.17 26.60
C LEU A 74 -22.52 0.24 27.15
N ALA A 75 -22.31 0.81 28.34
CA ALA A 75 -21.00 0.88 28.96
C ALA A 75 -20.50 -0.47 29.53
N GLN A 76 -21.39 -1.44 29.68
CA GLN A 76 -21.09 -2.80 30.09
C GLN A 76 -20.87 -3.68 28.85
N GLU A 77 -21.66 -3.51 27.81
CA GLU A 77 -21.48 -4.08 26.47
C GLU A 77 -20.15 -3.64 25.85
N ASN A 78 -19.83 -2.35 25.87
CA ASN A 78 -18.52 -1.82 25.44
C ASN A 78 -17.37 -2.38 26.29
N ARG A 79 -17.59 -2.65 27.57
CA ARG A 79 -16.57 -3.25 28.45
C ARG A 79 -16.33 -4.71 28.12
N SER A 80 -17.39 -5.49 27.88
CA SER A 80 -17.25 -6.87 27.41
C SER A 80 -16.64 -6.94 26.01
N LEU A 81 -16.94 -5.96 25.13
CA LEU A 81 -16.28 -5.83 23.82
C LEU A 81 -14.78 -5.54 23.98
N ILE A 82 -14.39 -4.63 24.88
CA ILE A 82 -12.98 -4.35 25.19
C ILE A 82 -12.29 -5.56 25.84
N GLU A 83 -12.99 -6.32 26.69
CA GLU A 83 -12.47 -7.57 27.25
C GLU A 83 -12.33 -8.66 26.17
N SER A 84 -13.24 -8.73 25.18
CA SER A 84 -13.09 -9.63 24.02
C SER A 84 -11.99 -9.23 23.04
N ILE A 85 -11.51 -7.99 23.09
CA ILE A 85 -10.32 -7.51 22.37
C ILE A 85 -9.03 -7.99 23.07
N GLN A 86 -9.09 -8.57 24.28
CA GLN A 86 -7.90 -9.14 24.94
C GLN A 86 -7.30 -10.33 24.18
N ASP A 87 -8.08 -11.00 23.33
CA ASP A 87 -7.61 -12.07 22.44
C ASP A 87 -7.05 -11.55 21.10
N SER A 88 -7.00 -10.23 20.89
CA SER A 88 -6.33 -9.64 19.72
C SER A 88 -4.82 -9.83 19.81
N GLN A 89 -4.22 -10.33 18.74
CA GLN A 89 -2.78 -10.31 18.54
C GLN A 89 -2.38 -8.97 17.95
N PHE A 90 -1.55 -8.22 18.67
CA PHE A 90 -0.85 -7.06 18.14
C PHE A 90 0.47 -7.51 17.56
N SER A 91 0.82 -6.98 16.39
CA SER A 91 2.12 -7.17 15.76
C SER A 91 2.68 -5.83 15.33
N GLY A 92 4.00 -5.73 15.27
CA GLY A 92 4.62 -4.54 14.72
C GLY A 92 6.02 -4.76 14.16
N THR A 93 6.45 -3.78 13.38
CA THR A 93 7.80 -3.73 12.82
C THR A 93 8.32 -2.31 12.93
N LEU A 94 9.55 -2.15 13.42
CA LEU A 94 10.33 -0.93 13.22
C LEU A 94 11.50 -1.26 12.30
N GLN A 95 11.64 -0.50 11.22
CA GLN A 95 12.67 -0.73 10.21
C GLN A 95 13.44 0.56 9.90
N LEU A 96 14.76 0.43 9.77
CA LEU A 96 15.64 1.41 9.12
C LEU A 96 16.08 0.87 7.76
N LYS A 97 16.33 1.78 6.83
CA LYS A 97 16.74 1.47 5.46
C LYS A 97 18.07 2.14 5.16
N GLY A 98 18.94 1.46 4.44
CA GLY A 98 20.12 2.03 3.80
C GLY A 98 20.06 1.81 2.30
N VAL A 99 20.45 2.81 1.51
CA VAL A 99 20.42 2.76 0.04
C VAL A 99 21.72 3.32 -0.52
N TYR A 100 22.22 2.67 -1.56
CA TYR A 100 23.27 3.19 -2.43
C TYR A 100 22.90 2.86 -3.88
N ASN A 101 22.75 3.88 -4.72
CA ASN A 101 22.42 3.73 -6.13
C ASN A 101 23.65 4.03 -7.00
N ASP A 102 24.00 3.13 -7.92
CA ASP A 102 25.18 3.30 -8.77
C ASP A 102 25.00 4.36 -9.88
N TRP A 103 23.79 4.86 -10.09
CA TRP A 103 23.50 5.95 -11.01
C TRP A 103 23.54 7.33 -10.33
N ASP A 104 23.42 7.40 -9.00
CA ASP A 104 23.37 8.67 -8.27
C ASP A 104 24.77 9.16 -7.88
N GLN A 105 25.04 10.46 -8.07
CA GLN A 105 26.35 11.04 -7.76
C GLN A 105 26.52 11.37 -6.28
N VAL A 106 25.44 11.72 -5.58
CA VAL A 106 25.48 12.00 -4.14
C VAL A 106 25.80 10.70 -3.41
N ASP A 107 25.13 9.60 -3.74
CA ASP A 107 25.39 8.27 -3.18
C ASP A 107 26.85 7.84 -3.36
N LYS A 108 27.45 8.12 -4.52
CA LYS A 108 28.87 7.85 -4.78
C LYS A 108 29.80 8.66 -3.88
N ASP A 109 29.44 9.91 -3.61
CA ASP A 109 30.25 10.83 -2.81
C ASP A 109 30.06 10.59 -1.29
N THR A 110 28.89 10.11 -0.85
CA THR A 110 28.53 9.87 0.56
C THR A 110 28.65 8.40 1.00
N ALA A 111 28.76 7.47 0.04
CA ALA A 111 28.60 6.02 0.22
C ALA A 111 27.17 5.60 0.61
N GLY A 112 26.18 6.33 0.09
CA GLY A 112 24.76 6.10 0.33
C GLY A 112 24.26 6.72 1.63
N ASP A 113 22.96 6.58 1.87
CA ASP A 113 22.26 7.18 3.00
C ASP A 113 21.54 6.14 3.87
N MET A 114 21.17 6.54 5.09
CA MET A 114 20.41 5.73 6.03
C MET A 114 19.22 6.52 6.57
N ASP A 115 18.03 5.95 6.41
CA ASP A 115 16.78 6.61 6.66
C ASP A 115 15.84 5.77 7.53
N PHE A 116 14.80 6.42 8.04
CA PHE A 116 13.65 5.73 8.57
C PHE A 116 12.99 4.91 7.45
N GLY A 117 12.90 3.60 7.63
CA GLY A 117 12.34 2.69 6.62
C GLY A 117 10.82 2.65 6.71
N LYS A 118 10.32 2.09 7.81
CA LYS A 118 8.87 2.02 8.11
C LYS A 118 8.60 1.68 9.57
N PHE A 119 7.41 2.05 10.02
CA PHE A 119 6.76 1.50 11.20
C PHE A 119 5.45 0.83 10.80
N VAL A 120 5.27 -0.42 11.20
CA VAL A 120 4.05 -1.20 10.91
C VAL A 120 3.35 -1.51 12.23
N LEU A 121 2.03 -1.36 12.24
CA LEU A 121 1.17 -1.81 13.33
C LEU A 121 0.08 -2.70 12.75
N GLY A 122 0.05 -3.95 13.20
CA GLY A 122 -0.94 -4.97 12.85
C GLY A 122 -1.79 -5.36 14.06
N VAL A 123 -3.06 -5.67 13.78
CA VAL A 123 -3.99 -6.28 14.72
C VAL A 123 -4.73 -7.38 14.00
N ASP A 124 -4.66 -8.60 14.53
CA ASP A 124 -5.42 -9.75 14.07
C ASP A 124 -6.19 -10.32 15.25
N GLY A 125 -7.43 -10.77 15.03
CA GLY A 125 -8.20 -11.38 16.11
C GLY A 125 -9.46 -12.10 15.64
N GLN A 126 -10.02 -12.85 16.58
CA GLN A 126 -11.21 -13.66 16.38
C GLN A 126 -12.08 -13.59 17.64
N HIS A 127 -13.39 -13.48 17.44
CA HIS A 127 -14.39 -13.65 18.48
C HIS A 127 -15.53 -14.51 17.94
N ASP A 128 -15.68 -15.72 18.49
CA ASP A 128 -16.52 -16.77 17.93
C ASP A 128 -16.21 -16.99 16.44
N ASP A 129 -17.22 -16.90 15.56
CA ASP A 129 -17.06 -17.03 14.11
C ASP A 129 -16.67 -15.72 13.41
N PHE A 130 -16.53 -14.61 14.14
CA PHE A 130 -16.15 -13.32 13.58
C PHE A 130 -14.64 -13.11 13.64
N LEU A 131 -14.07 -12.75 12.50
CA LEU A 131 -12.65 -12.50 12.30
C LEU A 131 -12.43 -11.03 12.01
N TYR A 132 -11.27 -10.49 12.37
CA TYR A 132 -10.88 -9.16 11.92
C TYR A 132 -9.36 -9.07 11.76
N SER A 133 -8.95 -8.26 10.79
CA SER A 133 -7.53 -8.00 10.52
C SER A 133 -7.35 -6.56 10.06
N PHE A 134 -6.33 -5.91 10.61
CA PHE A 134 -5.97 -4.54 10.33
C PHE A 134 -4.45 -4.41 10.30
N GLU A 135 -3.91 -3.72 9.31
CA GLU A 135 -2.49 -3.38 9.27
C GLU A 135 -2.31 -1.99 8.68
N TYR A 136 -1.70 -1.10 9.44
CA TYR A 136 -1.38 0.26 9.03
C TYR A 136 0.13 0.45 9.00
N ARG A 137 0.60 1.17 7.98
CA ARG A 137 2.04 1.40 7.77
C ARG A 137 2.33 2.89 7.70
N PHE A 138 3.37 3.29 8.40
CA PHE A 138 3.95 4.63 8.39
C PHE A 138 5.33 4.56 7.74
N TYR A 139 5.53 5.40 6.74
CA TYR A 139 6.81 5.59 6.06
C TYR A 139 7.30 7.01 6.32
N ASP A 140 8.49 7.34 5.82
CA ASP A 140 8.93 8.73 5.81
C ASP A 140 8.12 9.52 4.75
N GLY A 141 7.30 10.45 5.21
CA GLY A 141 6.51 11.34 4.34
C GLY A 141 5.10 10.85 3.94
N TYR A 142 4.77 9.57 4.07
CA TYR A 142 3.45 9.02 3.71
C TYR A 142 3.00 7.87 4.61
N GLN A 143 1.69 7.56 4.61
CA GLN A 143 1.16 6.43 5.37
C GLN A 143 -0.13 5.85 4.75
N PHE A 144 -0.40 4.58 5.01
CA PHE A 144 -1.60 3.95 4.48
C PHE A 144 -2.05 2.71 5.25
N LEU A 145 -3.31 2.34 5.01
CA LEU A 145 -3.88 1.06 5.41
C LEU A 145 -3.45 -0.02 4.39
N LYS A 146 -2.68 -1.01 4.83
CA LYS A 146 -2.26 -2.15 3.98
C LYS A 146 -3.39 -3.15 3.79
N LYS A 147 -4.06 -3.52 4.89
CA LYS A 147 -5.24 -4.39 4.92
C LYS A 147 -6.16 -3.95 6.05
N GLY A 148 -7.46 -4.15 5.88
CA GLY A 148 -8.45 -3.80 6.89
C GLY A 148 -9.80 -4.40 6.57
N TRP A 149 -10.17 -5.50 7.24
CA TRP A 149 -11.39 -6.23 6.93
C TRP A 149 -12.00 -6.91 8.16
N LEU A 150 -13.31 -7.13 8.08
CA LEU A 150 -14.09 -7.97 8.98
C LEU A 150 -14.47 -9.25 8.24
N GLY A 151 -14.35 -10.38 8.90
CA GLY A 151 -14.61 -11.71 8.36
C GLY A 151 -15.63 -12.49 9.17
N TYR A 152 -16.25 -13.47 8.53
CA TYR A 152 -17.16 -14.43 9.12
C TYR A 152 -16.80 -15.83 8.64
N GLN A 153 -16.52 -16.73 9.58
CA GLN A 153 -16.31 -18.15 9.35
C GLN A 153 -17.67 -18.83 9.16
N ALA A 154 -18.11 -18.96 7.91
CA ALA A 154 -19.44 -19.47 7.59
C ALA A 154 -19.56 -21.00 7.79
N THR A 155 -18.46 -21.73 7.56
CA THR A 155 -18.29 -23.16 7.84
C THR A 155 -16.83 -23.42 8.23
N ASP A 156 -16.46 -24.64 8.60
CA ASP A 156 -15.04 -25.00 8.83
C ASP A 156 -14.12 -24.74 7.62
N ASN A 157 -14.69 -24.65 6.41
CA ASN A 157 -13.94 -24.50 5.16
C ASN A 157 -14.19 -23.16 4.46
N ASP A 158 -15.19 -22.38 4.90
CA ASP A 158 -15.66 -21.18 4.19
C ASP A 158 -15.48 -19.92 5.05
N THR A 159 -14.76 -18.93 4.53
CA THR A 159 -14.64 -17.61 5.15
C THR A 159 -15.12 -16.53 4.20
N VAL A 160 -15.97 -15.61 4.68
CA VAL A 160 -16.37 -14.40 3.94
C VAL A 160 -15.76 -13.19 4.59
N LYS A 161 -15.10 -12.32 3.83
CA LYS A 161 -14.43 -11.10 4.29
C LYS A 161 -15.02 -9.88 3.58
N VAL A 162 -15.20 -8.78 4.30
CA VAL A 162 -15.63 -7.48 3.78
C VAL A 162 -14.69 -6.39 4.25
N GLY A 163 -14.22 -5.55 3.33
CA GLY A 163 -13.30 -4.44 3.61
C GLY A 163 -12.21 -4.34 2.56
N LEU A 164 -11.05 -3.83 2.97
CA LEU A 164 -9.83 -3.81 2.17
C LEU A 164 -9.14 -5.17 2.29
N VAL A 165 -9.45 -6.06 1.36
CA VAL A 165 -9.01 -7.47 1.35
C VAL A 165 -8.08 -7.73 0.19
N GLN A 166 -7.17 -8.69 0.35
CA GLN A 166 -6.24 -9.07 -0.70
C GLN A 166 -6.94 -9.76 -1.87
N THR A 167 -6.71 -9.26 -3.07
CA THR A 167 -7.23 -9.81 -4.32
C THR A 167 -6.71 -11.23 -4.55
N PRO A 168 -7.60 -12.21 -4.77
CA PRO A 168 -7.19 -13.58 -5.04
C PRO A 168 -6.65 -13.70 -6.47
N PHE A 169 -5.36 -13.43 -6.65
CA PHE A 169 -4.71 -13.46 -7.96
C PHE A 169 -3.24 -13.88 -7.86
N GLY A 170 -2.82 -14.77 -8.76
CA GLY A 170 -1.46 -15.27 -8.87
C GLY A 170 -1.00 -16.11 -7.67
N ASN A 171 0.32 -16.14 -7.48
CA ASN A 171 0.96 -16.73 -6.30
C ASN A 171 0.68 -15.86 -5.06
N MET A 172 0.03 -16.47 -4.08
CA MET A 172 -0.25 -15.85 -2.78
C MET A 172 0.76 -16.31 -1.72
N ASP A 173 1.05 -15.53 -0.67
CA ASP A 173 0.47 -14.21 -0.40
C ASP A 173 1.23 -13.06 -1.08
N TYR A 174 2.56 -13.14 -1.21
CA TYR A 174 3.34 -12.02 -1.77
C TYR A 174 3.63 -12.12 -3.26
N GLY A 175 3.80 -13.33 -3.80
CA GLY A 175 4.16 -13.56 -5.20
C GLY A 175 5.65 -13.40 -5.54
N TYR A 176 6.50 -13.21 -4.53
CA TYR A 176 7.96 -13.11 -4.62
C TYR A 176 8.59 -13.56 -3.29
N LEU A 177 9.93 -13.71 -3.23
CA LEU A 177 10.63 -14.29 -2.08
C LEU A 177 11.60 -13.33 -1.38
N GLY A 178 12.01 -12.27 -2.05
CA GLY A 178 12.92 -11.23 -1.60
C GLY A 178 12.25 -10.09 -0.85
N TRP A 179 13.02 -9.03 -0.58
CA TRP A 179 12.52 -7.88 0.17
C TRP A 179 11.82 -6.87 -0.74
N TYR A 180 12.36 -6.63 -1.94
CA TYR A 180 11.93 -5.48 -2.75
C TYR A 180 10.66 -5.77 -3.55
N GLY A 181 10.53 -6.99 -4.08
CA GLY A 181 9.41 -7.38 -4.93
C GLY A 181 9.83 -7.64 -6.38
N THR A 182 8.83 -7.85 -7.23
CA THR A 182 9.00 -8.13 -8.67
C THR A 182 8.17 -7.17 -9.52
N LEU A 183 8.43 -7.11 -10.83
CA LEU A 183 7.62 -6.31 -11.76
C LEU A 183 6.12 -6.66 -11.74
N PRO A 184 5.69 -7.95 -11.65
CA PRO A 184 4.29 -8.28 -11.43
C PRO A 184 3.68 -7.65 -10.16
N TYR A 185 4.43 -7.59 -9.05
CA TYR A 185 3.99 -6.90 -7.84
C TYR A 185 3.84 -5.38 -8.08
N LEU A 186 4.85 -4.76 -8.71
CA LEU A 186 4.81 -3.34 -9.07
C LEU A 186 3.76 -3.01 -10.14
N ALA A 187 3.28 -4.00 -10.90
CA ALA A 187 2.16 -3.82 -11.83
C ALA A 187 0.78 -4.17 -11.21
N GLY A 188 0.72 -4.47 -9.91
CA GLY A 188 -0.54 -4.73 -9.21
C GLY A 188 -1.10 -6.14 -9.40
N PHE A 189 -0.26 -7.09 -9.86
CA PHE A 189 -0.61 -8.49 -10.11
C PHE A 189 -0.23 -9.43 -8.96
N ASN A 190 0.42 -8.94 -7.91
CA ASN A 190 0.68 -9.69 -6.68
C ASN A 190 0.52 -8.77 -5.46
N ASP A 191 0.14 -9.34 -4.31
CA ASP A 191 -0.11 -8.62 -3.04
C ASP A 191 -0.77 -7.24 -3.23
N ASN A 192 -1.97 -7.26 -3.83
CA ASN A 192 -2.77 -6.07 -4.07
C ASN A 192 -4.14 -6.19 -3.35
N GLN A 193 -4.60 -5.11 -2.74
CA GLN A 193 -5.68 -5.10 -1.76
C GLN A 193 -6.72 -4.12 -2.24
N ASN A 194 -7.95 -4.59 -2.34
CA ASN A 194 -9.02 -3.85 -2.97
C ASN A 194 -10.26 -3.87 -2.06
N ALA A 195 -11.11 -2.86 -2.17
CA ALA A 195 -12.24 -2.65 -1.29
C ALA A 195 -13.47 -3.42 -1.78
N GLY A 196 -13.87 -4.46 -1.05
CA GLY A 196 -14.92 -5.35 -1.52
C GLY A 196 -15.31 -6.47 -0.56
N ILE A 197 -15.87 -7.51 -1.15
CA ILE A 197 -16.24 -8.77 -0.49
C ILE A 197 -15.46 -9.91 -1.14
N LYS A 198 -14.93 -10.81 -0.31
CA LYS A 198 -14.17 -12.00 -0.74
C LYS A 198 -14.68 -13.22 0.01
N TRP A 199 -14.87 -14.31 -0.73
CA TRP A 199 -15.11 -15.63 -0.18
C TRP A 199 -13.88 -16.50 -0.45
N ASP A 200 -13.42 -17.20 0.59
CA ASP A 200 -12.34 -18.17 0.57
C ASP A 200 -12.90 -19.54 0.96
N HIS A 201 -12.54 -20.57 0.20
CA HIS A 201 -12.91 -21.96 0.42
C HIS A 201 -11.69 -22.88 0.34
N SER A 202 -11.41 -23.62 1.41
CA SER A 202 -10.31 -24.57 1.47
C SER A 202 -10.83 -25.96 1.80
N GLN A 203 -10.60 -26.94 0.92
CA GLN A 203 -11.02 -28.32 1.15
C GLN A 203 -9.97 -29.32 0.64
N GLY A 204 -9.32 -29.99 1.59
CA GLY A 204 -8.19 -30.86 1.27
C GLY A 204 -7.11 -30.06 0.54
N ALA A 205 -6.67 -30.56 -0.62
CA ALA A 205 -5.63 -29.93 -1.43
C ALA A 205 -6.11 -28.78 -2.32
N TRP A 206 -7.40 -28.43 -2.26
CA TRP A 206 -7.98 -27.36 -3.07
C TRP A 206 -8.18 -26.09 -2.26
N ASP A 207 -7.76 -24.97 -2.84
CA ASP A 207 -8.06 -23.63 -2.38
C ASP A 207 -8.77 -22.87 -3.49
N THR A 208 -9.92 -22.25 -3.19
CA THR A 208 -10.73 -21.49 -4.14
C THR A 208 -11.13 -20.17 -3.51
N SER A 209 -11.00 -19.09 -4.27
CA SER A 209 -11.42 -17.77 -3.82
C SER A 209 -12.23 -17.07 -4.92
N LEU A 210 -13.24 -16.32 -4.51
CA LEU A 210 -14.02 -15.43 -5.36
C LEU A 210 -14.19 -14.09 -4.67
N ALA A 211 -14.00 -13.00 -5.38
CA ALA A 211 -14.16 -11.65 -4.85
C ALA A 211 -14.89 -10.73 -5.82
N PHE A 212 -15.61 -9.78 -5.26
CA PHE A 212 -16.12 -8.61 -5.94
C PHE A 212 -15.59 -7.36 -5.24
N PHE A 213 -14.97 -6.46 -6.00
CA PHE A 213 -14.44 -5.21 -5.51
C PHE A 213 -15.24 -4.05 -6.06
N LYS A 214 -15.78 -3.23 -5.15
CA LYS A 214 -16.44 -2.01 -5.56
C LYS A 214 -15.43 -1.01 -6.12
N SER A 215 -14.29 -0.91 -5.45
CA SER A 215 -13.18 -0.02 -5.79
C SER A 215 -11.87 -0.75 -5.54
N ASP A 216 -10.86 -0.43 -6.33
CA ASP A 216 -9.51 -0.95 -6.22
C ASP A 216 -8.74 -0.44 -5.00
N GLN A 217 -9.19 0.63 -4.36
CA GLN A 217 -8.55 1.16 -3.16
C GLN A 217 -9.51 1.99 -2.31
N LEU A 218 -8.99 2.61 -1.25
CA LEU A 218 -9.76 3.52 -0.41
C LEU A 218 -9.39 4.97 -0.75
N GLY A 219 -10.21 5.61 -1.58
CA GLY A 219 -10.00 7.00 -2.01
C GLY A 219 -9.18 7.11 -3.31
N ASN A 220 -8.66 8.30 -3.58
CA ASN A 220 -8.02 8.64 -4.86
C ASN A 220 -6.55 9.08 -4.72
N SER A 221 -5.97 9.01 -3.52
CA SER A 221 -4.54 9.34 -3.30
C SER A 221 -3.65 8.18 -3.73
N ASN A 222 -2.38 8.46 -4.05
CA ASN A 222 -1.37 7.42 -4.32
C ASN A 222 -0.76 6.81 -3.03
N GLU A 223 -1.11 7.32 -1.86
CA GLU A 223 -0.74 6.76 -0.55
C GLU A 223 -1.61 5.52 -0.23
N HIS A 224 -1.39 4.44 -0.97
CA HIS A 224 -2.01 3.14 -0.71
C HIS A 224 -1.04 2.00 -1.00
N TYR A 225 -1.43 0.81 -0.57
CA TYR A 225 -0.68 -0.41 -0.79
C TYR A 225 -1.13 -1.10 -2.08
N GLY A 226 -0.17 -1.64 -2.83
CA GLY A 226 -0.42 -2.27 -4.13
C GLY A 226 -0.62 -1.25 -5.25
N ALA A 227 -0.21 -1.61 -6.47
CA ALA A 227 -0.35 -0.74 -7.63
C ALA A 227 -1.75 -0.84 -8.24
N ASN A 228 -2.45 0.30 -8.38
CA ASN A 228 -3.77 0.39 -8.99
C ASN A 228 -3.82 1.58 -9.96
N ALA A 229 -4.79 1.58 -10.88
CA ALA A 229 -5.07 2.75 -11.70
C ALA A 229 -5.45 3.95 -10.83
N ILE A 230 -5.01 5.15 -11.20
CA ILE A 230 -5.22 6.34 -10.39
C ILE A 230 -6.17 7.35 -11.06
N GLY A 231 -7.28 7.65 -10.37
CA GLY A 231 -8.36 8.51 -10.86
C GLY A 231 -8.00 9.99 -11.01
N GLY A 232 -6.80 10.37 -10.57
CA GLY A 232 -6.22 11.67 -10.76
C GLY A 232 -5.18 11.98 -9.70
N THR A 233 -4.10 12.64 -10.12
CA THR A 233 -2.95 12.93 -9.26
C THR A 233 -2.47 14.37 -9.43
N THR A 234 -1.96 14.95 -8.35
CA THR A 234 -1.08 16.14 -8.38
C THR A 234 0.39 15.76 -8.18
N ASP A 235 0.66 14.46 -8.03
CA ASP A 235 1.95 13.90 -7.68
C ASP A 235 2.85 13.77 -8.92
N ALA A 236 4.14 13.77 -8.64
CA ALA A 236 5.22 13.78 -9.60
C ALA A 236 5.42 12.42 -10.30
N THR A 237 5.53 12.43 -11.63
CA THR A 237 6.22 11.43 -12.46
C THR A 237 7.70 11.80 -12.65
N TYR A 238 8.48 11.01 -13.41
CA TYR A 238 9.89 11.28 -13.70
C TYR A 238 10.15 11.57 -15.20
N GLU A 239 10.97 12.58 -15.50
CA GLU A 239 11.55 12.84 -16.83
C GLU A 239 12.81 11.96 -17.07
N ASP A 240 13.29 11.90 -18.31
CA ASP A 240 14.46 11.10 -18.74
C ASP A 240 15.76 11.38 -17.96
N ASN A 241 15.88 12.60 -17.41
CA ASN A 241 17.02 13.05 -16.62
C ASN A 241 16.87 12.74 -15.11
N GLY A 242 15.80 12.05 -14.70
CA GLY A 242 15.48 11.78 -13.30
C GLY A 242 14.81 12.94 -12.56
N ASP A 243 14.48 14.04 -13.25
CA ASP A 243 13.74 15.16 -12.65
C ASP A 243 12.26 14.81 -12.48
N ILE A 244 11.61 15.44 -11.50
CA ILE A 244 10.17 15.37 -11.29
C ILE A 244 9.43 16.05 -12.45
N ASP A 245 8.66 15.28 -13.24
CA ASP A 245 7.63 15.78 -14.14
C ASP A 245 6.28 15.80 -13.41
N THR A 246 5.53 16.88 -13.55
CA THR A 246 4.16 16.96 -12.98
C THR A 246 3.09 16.86 -14.07
N ARG A 247 3.49 16.44 -15.27
CA ARG A 247 2.61 16.36 -16.44
C ARG A 247 2.01 14.98 -16.58
N GLY A 248 0.69 14.98 -16.48
CA GLY A 248 -0.16 13.97 -17.10
C GLY A 248 -1.03 13.24 -16.11
N ASN A 249 -2.31 13.22 -16.42
CA ASN A 249 -3.32 12.52 -15.66
C ASN A 249 -4.16 11.78 -16.69
N GLN A 250 -4.15 10.44 -16.65
CA GLN A 250 -5.08 9.64 -17.46
C GLN A 250 -6.46 9.55 -16.79
N GLY A 251 -6.50 9.54 -15.45
CA GLY A 251 -7.73 9.66 -14.66
C GLY A 251 -8.52 8.37 -14.49
N ASN A 252 -7.89 7.20 -14.61
CA ASN A 252 -8.56 5.91 -14.57
C ASN A 252 -8.68 5.35 -13.15
N THR A 253 -9.83 4.77 -12.77
CA THR A 253 -10.00 3.95 -11.56
C THR A 253 -10.58 2.59 -11.92
N GLU A 254 -10.13 1.52 -11.26
CA GLU A 254 -10.71 0.19 -11.43
C GLU A 254 -11.90 0.04 -10.46
N GLU A 255 -13.11 -0.02 -11.04
CA GLU A 255 -14.37 -0.12 -10.31
C GLU A 255 -15.06 -1.44 -10.63
N ASN A 256 -15.93 -1.92 -9.73
CA ASN A 256 -16.81 -3.07 -9.98
C ASN A 256 -16.06 -4.29 -10.59
N GLN A 257 -14.95 -4.66 -9.97
CA GLN A 257 -14.06 -5.72 -10.42
C GLN A 257 -14.51 -7.08 -9.87
N VAL A 258 -14.33 -8.15 -10.65
CA VAL A 258 -14.49 -9.52 -10.19
C VAL A 258 -13.14 -10.22 -10.26
N ALA A 259 -12.79 -10.99 -9.23
CA ALA A 259 -11.55 -11.77 -9.20
C ALA A 259 -11.84 -13.19 -8.72
N ALA A 260 -11.19 -14.18 -9.33
CA ALA A 260 -11.28 -15.57 -8.94
C ALA A 260 -9.91 -16.26 -9.01
N ARG A 261 -9.68 -17.17 -8.07
CA ARG A 261 -8.48 -18.02 -8.01
C ARG A 261 -8.87 -19.45 -7.65
N VAL A 262 -8.23 -20.40 -8.30
CA VAL A 262 -8.27 -21.82 -7.90
C VAL A 262 -6.84 -22.33 -7.84
N ALA A 263 -6.51 -23.07 -6.79
CA ALA A 263 -5.22 -23.69 -6.59
C ALA A 263 -5.35 -25.14 -6.14
N TYR A 264 -4.37 -25.95 -6.54
CA TYR A 264 -4.23 -27.33 -6.09
C TYR A 264 -2.82 -27.59 -5.56
N THR A 265 -2.71 -28.09 -4.33
CA THR A 265 -1.44 -28.37 -3.67
C THR A 265 -1.11 -29.86 -3.70
N PHE A 266 -0.12 -30.24 -4.51
CA PHE A 266 0.51 -31.55 -4.46
C PHE A 266 1.38 -31.68 -3.21
N GLY A 267 1.37 -32.87 -2.60
CA GLY A 267 2.19 -33.14 -1.42
C GLY A 267 1.74 -32.40 -0.15
N GLN A 268 0.49 -31.89 -0.11
CA GLN A 268 -0.04 -31.18 1.05
C GLN A 268 0.14 -32.00 2.33
N GLY A 269 0.64 -31.33 3.38
CA GLY A 269 0.97 -31.98 4.66
C GLY A 269 2.34 -32.69 4.69
N THR A 270 3.19 -32.47 3.69
CA THR A 270 4.58 -32.94 3.65
C THR A 270 5.57 -31.78 3.51
N ASP A 271 6.87 -32.06 3.69
CA ASP A 271 7.95 -31.07 3.51
C ASP A 271 8.24 -30.73 2.03
N TYR A 272 7.51 -31.36 1.09
CA TYR A 272 7.69 -31.23 -0.35
C TYR A 272 6.34 -30.94 -1.01
N THR A 273 6.03 -29.66 -1.17
CA THR A 273 4.78 -29.20 -1.75
C THR A 273 4.99 -28.50 -3.08
N THR A 274 4.01 -28.65 -3.96
CA THR A 274 3.88 -27.87 -5.18
C THR A 274 2.44 -27.44 -5.31
N GLU A 275 2.16 -26.16 -5.18
CA GLU A 275 0.88 -25.58 -5.55
C GLU A 275 0.92 -25.14 -7.01
N ILE A 276 -0.10 -25.49 -7.78
CA ILE A 276 -0.37 -24.90 -9.09
C ILE A 276 -1.67 -24.10 -8.97
N ASN A 277 -1.66 -22.84 -9.43
CA ASN A 277 -2.82 -21.97 -9.38
C ASN A 277 -3.12 -21.34 -10.74
N VAL A 278 -4.40 -21.03 -10.94
CA VAL A 278 -4.92 -20.22 -12.04
C VAL A 278 -5.81 -19.16 -11.46
N SER A 279 -5.69 -17.93 -11.96
CA SER A 279 -6.53 -16.82 -11.53
C SER A 279 -6.90 -15.90 -12.68
N ALA A 280 -8.02 -15.22 -12.54
CA ALA A 280 -8.43 -14.15 -13.43
C ALA A 280 -9.08 -13.02 -12.64
N LYS A 281 -8.86 -11.79 -13.05
CA LYS A 281 -9.60 -10.61 -12.56
C LYS A 281 -9.93 -9.68 -13.73
N GLY A 282 -10.89 -8.79 -13.53
CA GLY A 282 -11.28 -7.78 -14.51
C GLY A 282 -12.64 -7.16 -14.21
N GLY A 283 -12.94 -6.06 -14.89
CA GLY A 283 -14.14 -5.28 -14.62
C GLY A 283 -14.16 -3.94 -15.33
N GLN A 284 -14.74 -2.95 -14.66
CA GLN A 284 -14.91 -1.60 -15.19
C GLN A 284 -13.66 -0.75 -14.95
N LEU A 285 -13.19 -0.07 -15.99
CA LEU A 285 -12.15 0.96 -15.89
C LEU A 285 -12.80 2.32 -16.10
N TYR A 286 -13.14 3.02 -15.01
CA TYR A 286 -13.85 4.30 -15.07
C TYR A 286 -12.86 5.45 -15.25
N ASN A 287 -13.10 6.31 -16.22
CA ASN A 287 -12.28 7.49 -16.42
C ASN A 287 -12.94 8.74 -15.80
N ASN A 288 -12.28 9.34 -14.82
CA ASN A 288 -12.77 10.48 -14.06
C ASN A 288 -12.74 11.81 -14.84
N GLN A 289 -12.09 11.85 -16.01
CA GLN A 289 -12.03 13.03 -16.86
C GLN A 289 -13.07 12.98 -17.98
N THR A 290 -13.16 11.86 -18.69
CA THR A 290 -14.13 11.67 -19.78
C THR A 290 -15.52 11.29 -19.25
N ASN A 291 -15.61 10.76 -18.03
CA ASN A 291 -16.82 10.16 -17.44
C ASN A 291 -17.33 8.95 -18.22
N GLU A 292 -16.45 8.30 -18.96
CA GLU A 292 -16.72 7.08 -19.71
C GLU A 292 -16.09 5.88 -19.00
N SER A 293 -16.46 4.67 -19.42
CA SER A 293 -15.97 3.45 -18.79
C SER A 293 -15.51 2.48 -19.85
N GLY A 294 -14.22 2.22 -19.82
CA GLY A 294 -13.61 1.12 -20.52
C GLY A 294 -13.68 -0.16 -19.72
N SER A 295 -12.81 -1.11 -20.06
CA SER A 295 -12.74 -2.41 -19.38
C SER A 295 -11.31 -2.89 -19.22
N ASN A 296 -11.10 -3.81 -18.29
CA ASN A 296 -9.81 -4.48 -18.14
C ASN A 296 -9.98 -5.96 -17.85
N TRP A 297 -8.95 -6.73 -18.18
CA TRP A 297 -8.86 -8.14 -17.78
C TRP A 297 -7.41 -8.55 -17.55
N GLN A 298 -7.23 -9.49 -16.63
CA GLN A 298 -5.95 -10.09 -16.30
C GLN A 298 -6.16 -11.58 -16.03
N ALA A 299 -5.22 -12.41 -16.48
CA ALA A 299 -5.22 -13.85 -16.21
C ALA A 299 -3.81 -14.33 -15.90
N ALA A 300 -3.67 -15.21 -14.92
CA ALA A 300 -2.37 -15.73 -14.50
C ALA A 300 -2.40 -17.25 -14.27
N VAL A 301 -1.23 -17.85 -14.47
CA VAL A 301 -0.88 -19.19 -13.99
C VAL A 301 0.33 -19.07 -13.08
N GLY A 302 0.28 -19.74 -11.94
CA GLY A 302 1.32 -19.70 -10.92
C GLY A 302 1.73 -21.09 -10.43
N LEU A 303 2.98 -21.19 -10.00
CA LEU A 303 3.53 -22.31 -9.25
C LEU A 303 4.15 -21.76 -7.96
N ASN A 304 3.82 -22.37 -6.82
CA ASN A 304 4.47 -22.14 -5.53
C ASN A 304 5.01 -23.47 -4.99
N GLY A 305 6.34 -23.58 -4.86
CA GLY A 305 7.02 -24.80 -4.44
C GLY A 305 7.81 -24.61 -3.15
N SER A 306 7.71 -25.59 -2.25
CA SER A 306 8.51 -25.68 -1.03
C SER A 306 9.07 -27.10 -0.92
N TYR A 307 10.39 -27.25 -0.90
CA TYR A 307 11.09 -28.54 -0.94
C TYR A 307 12.22 -28.58 0.09
N GLY A 308 11.88 -28.93 1.32
CA GLY A 308 12.77 -28.78 2.47
C GLY A 308 13.19 -27.32 2.62
N ASN A 309 14.48 -27.04 2.40
CA ASN A 309 15.05 -25.70 2.55
C ASN A 309 14.92 -24.82 1.30
N TRP A 310 14.41 -25.36 0.18
CA TRP A 310 14.28 -24.64 -1.09
C TRP A 310 12.86 -24.14 -1.30
N TYR A 311 12.73 -22.91 -1.79
CA TYR A 311 11.46 -22.29 -2.13
C TYR A 311 11.52 -21.73 -3.54
N THR A 312 10.44 -21.86 -4.32
CA THR A 312 10.37 -21.27 -5.65
C THR A 312 8.98 -20.78 -5.99
N LEU A 313 8.91 -19.64 -6.65
CA LEU A 313 7.67 -19.11 -7.22
C LEU A 313 7.89 -18.87 -8.71
N LEU A 314 6.98 -19.35 -9.54
CA LEU A 314 6.93 -19.02 -10.97
C LEU A 314 5.57 -18.44 -11.29
N GLN A 315 5.50 -17.39 -12.08
CA GLN A 315 4.22 -16.82 -12.52
C GLN A 315 4.33 -16.29 -13.95
N ALA A 316 3.27 -16.49 -14.72
CA ALA A 316 3.04 -15.80 -15.97
C ALA A 316 1.65 -15.15 -15.93
N THR A 317 1.58 -13.86 -16.26
CA THR A 317 0.34 -13.09 -16.29
C THR A 317 0.17 -12.46 -17.67
N ALA A 318 -1.02 -12.53 -18.25
CA ALA A 318 -1.41 -11.75 -19.42
C ALA A 318 -2.48 -10.74 -19.00
N TYR A 319 -2.44 -9.55 -19.58
CA TYR A 319 -3.35 -8.48 -19.19
C TYR A 319 -3.59 -7.46 -20.31
N GLU A 320 -4.70 -6.74 -20.19
CA GLU A 320 -5.09 -5.65 -21.07
C GLU A 320 -5.98 -4.66 -20.31
N TYR A 321 -5.70 -3.37 -20.52
CA TYR A 321 -6.49 -2.24 -20.07
C TYR A 321 -6.98 -1.49 -21.31
N ASP A 322 -8.28 -1.51 -21.53
CA ASP A 322 -8.97 -0.80 -22.61
C ASP A 322 -9.62 0.45 -21.98
N ALA A 323 -8.87 1.54 -21.90
CA ALA A 323 -9.25 2.75 -21.17
C ALA A 323 -9.90 3.79 -22.10
N GLU A 324 -10.96 4.44 -21.62
CA GLU A 324 -11.59 5.58 -22.31
C GLU A 324 -10.89 6.89 -21.91
N ASN A 325 -9.60 6.98 -22.24
CA ASN A 325 -8.74 8.11 -21.89
C ASN A 325 -9.18 9.42 -22.57
N PRO A 326 -8.91 10.58 -21.95
CA PRO A 326 -8.92 11.83 -22.69
C PRO A 326 -7.85 11.80 -23.79
N ALA A 327 -8.04 12.60 -24.85
CA ALA A 327 -7.10 12.62 -25.97
C ALA A 327 -5.65 12.86 -25.48
N GLU A 328 -4.68 12.17 -26.09
CA GLU A 328 -3.25 12.28 -25.73
C GLU A 328 -2.71 13.72 -25.72
N SER A 329 -3.25 14.59 -26.58
CA SER A 329 -2.91 16.02 -26.59
C SER A 329 -3.38 16.80 -25.36
N GLU A 330 -4.36 16.27 -24.64
CA GLU A 330 -4.91 16.81 -23.39
C GLU A 330 -4.28 16.14 -22.17
N SER A 331 -4.17 14.80 -22.17
CA SER A 331 -3.59 14.03 -21.07
C SER A 331 -2.07 14.17 -20.98
N GLY A 332 -1.40 14.37 -22.12
CA GLY A 332 0.06 14.27 -22.22
C GLY A 332 0.59 12.85 -21.99
N ILE A 333 -0.28 11.84 -22.00
CA ILE A 333 0.06 10.43 -21.77
C ILE A 333 -0.49 9.58 -22.93
N SER A 334 0.36 8.70 -23.46
CA SER A 334 0.06 7.72 -24.50
C SER A 334 -1.05 6.75 -24.10
N ASP A 335 -1.86 6.33 -25.07
CA ASP A 335 -2.87 5.27 -24.86
C ASP A 335 -2.26 3.86 -24.77
N ASN A 336 -0.98 3.70 -25.12
CA ASN A 336 -0.26 2.43 -24.98
C ASN A 336 0.18 2.11 -23.54
N VAL A 337 -0.03 3.03 -22.61
CA VAL A 337 0.35 2.88 -21.19
C VAL A 337 -0.84 3.09 -20.27
N LEU A 338 -0.77 2.52 -19.07
CA LEU A 338 -1.66 2.83 -17.97
C LEU A 338 -0.86 3.52 -16.86
N GLN A 339 -1.38 4.63 -16.38
CA GLN A 339 -0.90 5.31 -15.19
C GLN A 339 -1.41 4.61 -13.93
N VAL A 340 -0.48 4.12 -13.12
CA VAL A 340 -0.75 3.47 -11.83
C VAL A 340 -0.06 4.21 -10.70
N GLY A 341 -0.54 4.03 -9.47
CA GLY A 341 0.09 4.57 -8.27
C GLY A 341 0.18 3.54 -7.16
N ALA A 342 1.15 3.75 -6.27
CA ALA A 342 1.34 3.04 -5.01
C ALA A 342 2.36 3.80 -4.16
N PHE A 343 2.37 3.60 -2.83
CA PHE A 343 3.42 4.11 -1.93
C PHE A 343 3.67 5.63 -2.02
N GLY A 344 2.65 6.42 -2.36
CA GLY A 344 2.72 7.89 -2.41
C GLY A 344 3.26 8.46 -3.72
N PHE A 345 3.35 7.65 -4.79
CA PHE A 345 3.79 8.11 -6.11
C PHE A 345 3.13 7.33 -7.25
N ASN A 346 3.37 7.78 -8.48
CA ASN A 346 2.77 7.24 -9.70
C ASN A 346 3.78 7.03 -10.82
N TYR A 347 3.48 6.08 -11.69
CA TYR A 347 4.34 5.63 -12.79
C TYR A 347 3.53 4.95 -13.89
N LEU A 348 4.19 4.58 -14.98
CA LEU A 348 3.55 4.05 -16.19
C LEU A 348 3.90 2.58 -16.39
N ILE A 349 2.87 1.75 -16.57
CA ILE A 349 2.99 0.36 -17.04
C ILE A 349 2.46 0.26 -18.47
N PRO A 350 2.87 -0.73 -19.28
CA PRO A 350 2.21 -0.96 -20.57
C PRO A 350 0.71 -1.20 -20.35
N ALA A 351 -0.17 -0.68 -21.21
CA ALA A 351 -1.61 -0.92 -21.13
C ALA A 351 -1.97 -2.37 -21.48
N LYS A 352 -1.12 -3.06 -22.24
CA LYS A 352 -1.33 -4.44 -22.65
C LYS A 352 0.00 -5.18 -22.70
N GLY A 353 0.01 -6.42 -22.23
CA GLY A 353 1.23 -7.21 -22.27
C GLY A 353 1.18 -8.49 -21.46
N GLN A 354 2.38 -9.01 -21.20
CA GLN A 354 2.61 -10.20 -20.41
C GLN A 354 3.69 -9.93 -19.38
N THR A 355 3.54 -10.46 -18.17
CA THR A 355 4.58 -10.41 -17.14
C THR A 355 5.01 -11.82 -16.77
N TYR A 356 6.29 -11.96 -16.46
CA TYR A 356 6.89 -13.23 -16.08
C TYR A 356 7.76 -13.02 -14.84
N SER A 357 7.63 -13.90 -13.85
CA SER A 357 8.52 -13.92 -12.69
C SER A 357 9.02 -15.32 -12.36
N ALA A 358 10.26 -15.37 -11.90
CA ALA A 358 10.92 -16.56 -11.40
C ALA A 358 11.69 -16.20 -10.13
N SER A 359 11.26 -16.79 -9.02
CA SER A 359 11.85 -16.62 -7.70
C SER A 359 12.41 -17.93 -7.19
N LEU A 360 13.59 -17.88 -6.57
CA LEU A 360 14.22 -19.01 -5.91
C LEU A 360 14.83 -18.56 -4.60
N ALA A 361 14.62 -19.31 -3.53
CA ALA A 361 15.25 -19.07 -2.24
C ALA A 361 15.74 -20.35 -1.57
N TYR A 362 16.69 -20.19 -0.67
CA TYR A 362 17.24 -21.23 0.18
C TYR A 362 17.36 -20.74 1.62
N SER A 363 16.72 -21.43 2.55
CA SER A 363 16.81 -21.16 3.97
C SER A 363 17.85 -22.08 4.63
N MET A 364 18.74 -21.48 5.42
CA MET A 364 19.82 -22.19 6.09
C MET A 364 19.85 -21.83 7.58
N ASP A 365 19.47 -22.79 8.40
CA ASP A 365 19.64 -22.66 9.84
C ASP A 365 21.13 -22.69 10.22
N VAL A 366 21.53 -21.77 11.09
CA VAL A 366 22.89 -21.63 11.59
C VAL A 366 22.89 -21.53 13.12
N ASN A 367 24.05 -21.71 13.73
CA ASN A 367 24.23 -21.55 15.17
C ASN A 367 25.41 -20.61 15.42
N TRP A 368 25.25 -19.34 15.04
CA TRP A 368 26.29 -18.32 15.07
C TRP A 368 26.02 -17.30 16.18
N GLY A 369 25.94 -17.77 17.42
CA GLY A 369 25.51 -16.95 18.55
C GLY A 369 24.00 -16.72 18.49
N ASP A 370 23.57 -15.46 18.46
CA ASP A 370 22.15 -15.10 18.37
C ASP A 370 21.59 -15.19 16.94
N ILE A 371 22.45 -15.36 15.92
CA ILE A 371 22.01 -15.55 14.53
C ILE A 371 21.60 -17.01 14.35
N ASP A 372 20.33 -17.20 13.98
CA ASP A 372 19.67 -18.51 13.87
C ASP A 372 19.39 -18.93 12.41
N ASN A 373 19.27 -17.98 11.48
CA ASN A 373 18.94 -18.30 10.10
C ASN A 373 19.58 -17.32 9.08
N LEU A 374 20.02 -17.90 7.96
CA LEU A 374 20.40 -17.18 6.74
C LEU A 374 19.46 -17.61 5.61
N TYR A 375 18.76 -16.66 5.02
CA TYR A 375 17.81 -16.89 3.92
C TYR A 375 18.31 -16.19 2.66
N PHE A 376 18.72 -16.95 1.65
CA PHE A 376 19.23 -16.44 0.38
C PHE A 376 18.12 -16.48 -0.66
N TYR A 377 18.05 -15.49 -1.54
CA TYR A 377 17.03 -15.44 -2.58
C TYR A 377 17.50 -14.75 -3.85
N ASN A 378 16.85 -15.09 -4.95
CA ASN A 378 16.86 -14.30 -6.16
C ASN A 378 15.45 -14.24 -6.77
N ASP A 379 14.98 -13.03 -7.01
CA ASP A 379 13.73 -12.76 -7.71
C ASP A 379 14.05 -12.10 -9.05
N PHE A 380 13.69 -12.75 -10.15
CA PHE A 380 13.80 -12.18 -11.49
C PHE A 380 12.42 -11.95 -12.07
N SER A 381 12.24 -10.85 -12.78
CA SER A 381 11.01 -10.56 -13.50
C SER A 381 11.21 -9.70 -14.74
N TYR A 382 10.24 -9.81 -15.64
CA TYR A 382 10.25 -9.17 -16.94
C TYR A 382 8.82 -8.86 -17.39
N ILE A 383 8.63 -7.75 -18.10
CA ILE A 383 7.38 -7.37 -18.77
C ILE A 383 7.62 -7.35 -20.27
N SER A 384 6.75 -7.99 -21.03
CA SER A 384 6.66 -7.92 -22.49
C SER A 384 5.47 -7.04 -22.87
N PRO A 385 5.68 -5.77 -23.22
CA PRO A 385 4.64 -4.90 -23.77
C PRO A 385 4.11 -5.46 -25.09
N ALA A 386 2.82 -5.29 -25.36
CA ALA A 386 2.23 -5.65 -26.65
C ALA A 386 2.42 -4.57 -27.72
N ASP A 387 2.59 -3.32 -27.29
CA ASP A 387 2.69 -2.10 -28.09
C ASP A 387 3.91 -1.29 -27.63
N ASP A 388 4.28 -0.25 -28.39
CA ASP A 388 5.38 0.66 -28.05
C ASP A 388 5.21 1.19 -26.62
N TYR A 389 6.26 1.04 -25.81
CA TYR A 389 6.25 1.36 -24.40
C TYR A 389 7.40 2.28 -24.01
N SER A 390 7.10 3.26 -23.16
CA SER A 390 8.09 4.05 -22.43
C SER A 390 7.61 4.28 -20.99
N PRO A 391 8.45 4.09 -19.97
CA PRO A 391 8.12 4.48 -18.59
C PRO A 391 8.18 6.00 -18.37
N VAL A 392 8.77 6.73 -19.31
CA VAL A 392 9.09 8.16 -19.27
C VAL A 392 8.44 8.89 -20.45
N ASN A 393 8.54 10.22 -20.49
CA ASN A 393 7.99 11.06 -21.56
C ASN A 393 6.50 10.81 -21.82
N GLY A 394 5.69 10.64 -20.78
CA GLY A 394 4.25 10.36 -20.92
C GLY A 394 3.93 9.05 -21.63
N GLY A 395 4.86 8.09 -21.70
CA GLY A 395 4.63 6.84 -22.42
C GLY A 395 4.81 6.93 -23.93
N PHE A 396 5.30 8.05 -24.45
CA PHE A 396 5.66 8.19 -25.86
C PHE A 396 7.08 7.67 -26.11
N GLY A 397 7.20 6.74 -27.05
CA GLY A 397 8.48 6.13 -27.43
C GLY A 397 8.44 4.61 -27.27
N ASP A 398 9.57 3.99 -27.58
CA ASP A 398 9.75 2.55 -27.52
C ASP A 398 11.12 2.27 -26.89
N VAL A 399 11.11 1.68 -25.70
CA VAL A 399 12.30 1.27 -24.95
C VAL A 399 12.36 -0.24 -24.83
N ASP A 400 13.57 -0.77 -24.65
CA ASP A 400 13.73 -2.20 -24.37
C ASP A 400 12.89 -2.60 -23.14
N ASP A 401 12.31 -3.78 -23.23
CA ASP A 401 11.42 -4.37 -22.23
C ASP A 401 11.93 -4.24 -20.78
N PRO A 402 11.04 -3.86 -19.82
CA PRO A 402 11.37 -3.75 -18.41
C PRO A 402 11.86 -5.07 -17.81
N MET A 403 12.98 -5.01 -17.08
CA MET A 403 13.54 -6.15 -16.35
C MET A 403 13.96 -5.74 -14.94
N LEU A 404 13.79 -6.66 -13.99
CA LEU A 404 14.19 -6.48 -12.59
C LEU A 404 14.77 -7.77 -12.02
N ASN A 405 15.88 -7.65 -11.31
CA ASN A 405 16.47 -8.72 -10.51
C ASN A 405 16.77 -8.22 -9.09
N ASP A 406 16.22 -8.91 -8.08
CA ASP A 406 16.55 -8.70 -6.67
C ASP A 406 17.31 -9.93 -6.16
N LEU A 407 18.61 -9.80 -5.96
CA LEU A 407 19.48 -10.84 -5.41
C LEU A 407 19.87 -10.45 -3.99
N GLY A 408 19.63 -11.33 -3.01
CA GLY A 408 19.94 -10.96 -1.65
C GLY A 408 19.96 -12.07 -0.62
N MET A 409 20.12 -11.61 0.62
CA MET A 409 20.11 -12.44 1.82
C MET A 409 19.40 -11.73 2.96
N LYS A 410 18.62 -12.46 3.75
CA LYS A 410 18.16 -12.07 5.08
C LYS A 410 18.95 -12.82 6.15
N VAL A 411 19.33 -12.09 7.18
CA VAL A 411 19.89 -12.60 8.43
C VAL A 411 18.82 -12.44 9.52
N THR A 412 18.58 -13.50 10.30
CA THR A 412 17.63 -13.49 11.42
C THR A 412 18.34 -13.78 12.73
N ALA A 413 17.98 -13.03 13.77
CA ALA A 413 18.43 -13.25 15.14
C ALA A 413 17.27 -12.97 16.11
N GLY A 414 16.46 -13.99 16.40
CA GLY A 414 15.23 -13.83 17.19
C GLY A 414 14.28 -12.79 16.55
N PRO A 415 13.87 -11.73 17.27
CA PRO A 415 12.98 -10.71 16.70
C PRO A 415 13.67 -9.78 15.71
N TYR A 416 15.01 -9.77 15.65
CA TYR A 416 15.79 -8.90 14.80
C TYR A 416 16.01 -9.50 13.42
N TYR A 417 16.05 -8.65 12.41
CA TYR A 417 16.37 -9.05 11.05
C TYR A 417 17.21 -8.00 10.33
N ALA A 418 17.96 -8.44 9.31
CA ALA A 418 18.61 -7.58 8.36
C ALA A 418 18.56 -8.22 6.96
N TRP A 419 18.01 -7.49 6.00
CA TRP A 419 18.04 -7.82 4.57
C TRP A 419 19.18 -7.06 3.90
N PHE A 420 19.86 -7.72 2.97
CA PHE A 420 20.86 -7.16 2.09
C PHE A 420 20.50 -7.56 0.67
N SER A 421 20.30 -6.59 -0.21
CA SER A 421 19.80 -6.75 -1.57
C SER A 421 20.69 -6.03 -2.57
N VAL A 422 20.92 -6.68 -3.70
CA VAL A 422 21.44 -6.09 -4.93
C VAL A 422 20.28 -6.08 -5.90
N VAL A 423 19.68 -4.91 -6.09
CA VAL A 423 18.54 -4.70 -6.97
C VAL A 423 19.05 -4.13 -8.28
N ALA A 424 19.12 -4.97 -9.30
CA ALA A 424 19.53 -4.58 -10.64
C ALA A 424 18.28 -4.44 -11.52
N ASN A 425 18.16 -3.34 -12.25
CA ASN A 425 17.00 -3.08 -13.09
C ASN A 425 17.40 -2.48 -14.44
N LYS A 426 16.58 -2.73 -15.46
CA LYS A 426 16.71 -2.14 -16.80
C LYS A 426 15.33 -1.64 -17.22
N ASN A 427 15.23 -0.33 -17.46
CA ASN A 427 13.99 0.36 -17.86
C ASN A 427 12.77 0.02 -16.98
N ALA A 428 12.98 -0.26 -15.68
CA ALA A 428 11.96 -0.84 -14.82
C ALA A 428 10.92 0.19 -14.37
N LEU A 429 9.92 0.43 -15.22
CA LEU A 429 8.70 1.22 -14.94
C LEU A 429 8.93 2.67 -14.50
N GLY A 430 10.17 3.19 -14.54
CA GLY A 430 10.52 4.48 -13.93
C GLY A 430 10.43 4.48 -12.39
N TYR A 431 10.03 3.36 -11.78
CA TYR A 431 9.76 3.22 -10.34
C TYR A 431 11.00 3.44 -9.48
N PHE A 432 12.17 3.11 -10.01
CA PHE A 432 13.44 3.12 -9.27
C PHE A 432 14.15 4.46 -9.34
N GLY A 433 13.71 5.39 -10.20
CA GLY A 433 14.44 6.63 -10.48
C GLY A 433 15.79 6.42 -11.18
N SER A 434 16.08 5.20 -11.66
CA SER A 434 17.25 4.93 -12.51
C SER A 434 17.00 5.40 -13.95
N PRO A 435 18.05 5.73 -14.70
CA PRO A 435 17.92 6.12 -16.10
C PRO A 435 17.19 5.07 -16.96
N THR A 436 16.45 5.54 -17.97
CA THR A 436 15.80 4.69 -18.99
C THR A 436 16.63 4.74 -20.27
N ASP A 437 17.79 4.09 -20.26
CA ASP A 437 18.81 4.13 -21.33
C ASP A 437 19.11 2.75 -21.94
N GLY A 438 18.39 1.72 -21.51
CA GLY A 438 18.60 0.34 -21.95
C GLY A 438 19.78 -0.37 -21.29
N ASP A 439 20.48 0.27 -20.36
CA ASP A 439 21.53 -0.35 -19.55
C ASP A 439 20.96 -0.85 -18.20
N TRP A 440 21.76 -1.69 -17.51
CA TRP A 440 21.43 -2.16 -16.16
C TRP A 440 21.97 -1.18 -15.12
N HIS A 441 21.12 -0.81 -14.17
CA HIS A 441 21.43 0.07 -13.05
C HIS A 441 21.21 -0.67 -11.73
N THR A 442 22.11 -0.49 -10.77
CA THR A 442 22.16 -1.29 -9.54
C THR A 442 21.97 -0.44 -8.28
N SER A 443 21.03 -0.85 -7.44
CA SER A 443 20.81 -0.32 -6.10
C SER A 443 21.19 -1.36 -5.05
N LEU A 444 22.11 -1.01 -4.15
CA LEU A 444 22.39 -1.78 -2.95
C LEU A 444 21.43 -1.31 -1.86
N GLN A 445 20.60 -2.22 -1.36
CA GLN A 445 19.62 -1.90 -0.33
C GLN A 445 19.83 -2.77 0.90
N THR A 446 19.80 -2.12 2.06
CA THR A 446 19.85 -2.80 3.36
C THR A 446 18.62 -2.42 4.16
N ASN A 447 17.90 -3.41 4.69
CA ASN A 447 16.69 -3.16 5.49
C ASN A 447 16.77 -3.95 6.79
N PHE A 448 16.89 -3.26 7.92
CA PHE A 448 17.11 -3.92 9.20
C PHE A 448 16.22 -3.33 10.28
N GLY A 449 15.90 -4.15 11.27
CA GLY A 449 14.92 -3.79 12.26
C GLY A 449 14.58 -4.94 13.17
N PHE A 450 13.42 -4.81 13.83
CA PHE A 450 12.88 -5.87 14.65
C PHE A 450 11.36 -5.93 14.53
N ASN A 451 10.83 -7.12 14.78
CA ASN A 451 9.40 -7.38 14.91
C ASN A 451 9.04 -7.62 16.37
N PHE A 452 7.82 -7.29 16.76
CA PHE A 452 7.30 -7.50 18.12
C PHE A 452 5.83 -7.89 18.14
#